data_AF-A0A426U2X4-F1
#
_entry.id   AF-A0A426U2X4-F1
#
_cell.length_a   1.000
_cell.length_b   1.000
_cell.length_c   1.000
_cell.angle_alpha   90.00
_cell.angle_beta   90.00
_cell.angle_gamma   90.00
#
_symmetry.space_group_name_H-M   'P 1'
#
loop_
_entity.id
_entity.type
_entity.pdbx_description
1 polymer ?
#
loop_
_entity_poly.entity_id
_entity_poly.type
_entity_poly.pdbx_seq_one_letter_code
_entity_poly.pdbx_strand_id
1 'polypeptide(L)'
;YGVREDRPRPQQRWLPEQWTGQEWQLCGTPRRDRHEAELYIHAQRRGPRAAMAYRLVHEFTDYEVLRVWGTPVRVDIEPLGNL
;
A
#
# COMPACT_ATOMS: atom_id res chain seq x y z
N TYR A 1 -1.28 -20.13 -28.07
CA TYR A 1 -0.98 -18.69 -28.23
C TYR A 1 -1.83 -17.92 -27.25
N GLY A 2 -1.22 -17.21 -26.30
CA GLY A 2 -1.93 -16.39 -25.31
C GLY A 2 -1.24 -16.34 -23.95
N VAL A 3 0.00 -15.82 -23.91
CA VAL A 3 0.60 -15.42 -22.63
C VAL A 3 -0.05 -14.09 -22.26
N ARG A 4 -1.07 -14.10 -21.38
CA ARG A 4 -1.48 -12.88 -20.69
C ARG A 4 -0.50 -12.67 -19.55
N GLU A 5 0.43 -11.74 -19.76
CA GLU A 5 1.27 -11.18 -18.71
C GLU A 5 0.41 -10.33 -17.76
N ASP A 6 -0.46 -10.99 -16.99
CA ASP A 6 -1.13 -10.36 -15.86
C ASP A 6 -0.17 -10.43 -14.66
N ARG A 7 0.97 -9.73 -14.75
CA ARG A 7 1.79 -9.48 -13.57
C ARG A 7 0.99 -8.52 -12.68
N PRO A 8 0.68 -8.88 -11.43
CA PRO A 8 0.17 -7.90 -10.48
C PRO A 8 1.22 -6.81 -10.37
N ARG A 9 0.86 -5.60 -10.75
CA ARG A 9 1.76 -4.46 -10.60
C ARG A 9 1.98 -4.24 -9.10
N PRO A 10 3.21 -3.93 -8.66
CA PRO A 10 3.44 -3.52 -7.29
C PRO A 10 2.48 -2.37 -6.95
N GLN A 11 1.68 -2.57 -5.92
CA GLN A 11 0.70 -1.58 -5.48
C GLN A 11 1.30 -0.78 -4.34
N GLN A 12 1.71 0.45 -4.65
CA GLN A 12 2.01 1.48 -3.67
C GLN A 12 0.70 2.13 -3.24
N ARG A 13 0.47 2.16 -1.92
CA ARG A 13 -0.72 2.76 -1.33
C ARG A 13 -0.31 3.59 -0.11
N TRP A 14 -0.97 4.73 0.02
CA TRP A 14 -0.80 5.66 1.12
C TRP A 14 -2.06 5.61 1.97
N LEU A 15 -1.93 5.15 3.20
CA LEU A 15 -3.02 4.93 4.16
C LEU A 15 -3.09 6.12 5.12
N PRO A 16 -4.09 7.00 4.99
CA PRO A 16 -4.30 8.06 5.96
C PRO A 16 -4.92 7.47 7.22
N GLU A 17 -4.26 7.63 8.36
CA GLU A 17 -4.72 7.14 9.64
C GLU A 17 -4.94 8.28 10.63
N GLN A 18 -5.93 8.09 11.50
CA GLN A 18 -6.24 8.98 12.60
C GLN A 18 -6.04 8.27 13.94
N TRP A 19 -5.65 9.03 14.95
CA TRP A 19 -5.60 8.53 16.32
C TRP A 19 -6.99 8.59 16.95
N THR A 20 -7.50 7.45 17.39
CA THR A 20 -8.84 7.35 18.02
C THR A 20 -8.83 7.66 19.51
N GLY A 21 -7.65 7.82 20.12
CA GLY A 21 -7.48 7.88 21.58
C GLY A 21 -6.93 6.57 22.17
N GLN A 22 -6.94 5.48 21.40
CA GLN A 22 -6.42 4.16 21.82
C GLN A 22 -5.49 3.55 20.77
N GLU A 23 -5.84 3.71 19.50
CA GLU A 23 -5.13 3.09 18.40
C GLU A 23 -5.16 3.97 17.14
N TRP A 24 -4.29 3.65 16.20
CA TRP A 24 -4.32 4.24 14.87
C TRP A 24 -5.31 3.47 14.01
N GLN A 25 -6.24 4.19 13.39
CA GLN A 25 -7.23 3.60 12.49
C GLN A 25 -7.26 4.35 11.17
N LEU A 26 -7.48 3.60 10.08
CA LEU A 26 -7.69 4.15 8.76
C LEU A 26 -8.89 5.11 8.76
N CYS A 27 -8.68 6.35 8.33
CA CYS A 27 -9.72 7.38 8.37
C CYS A 27 -10.37 7.68 7.01
N GLY A 28 -10.01 6.92 5.97
CA GLY A 28 -10.56 7.05 4.63
C GLY A 28 -10.03 5.99 3.66
N THR A 29 -10.21 6.21 2.36
CA THR A 29 -9.71 5.27 1.34
C THR A 29 -8.18 5.38 1.19
N PRO A 30 -7.45 4.25 1.03
CA PRO A 30 -6.07 4.23 0.61
C PRO A 30 -5.85 5.02 -0.69
N ARG A 31 -4.81 5.84 -0.77
CA ARG A 31 -4.48 6.67 -1.94
C ARG A 31 -3.33 6.07 -2.72
N ARG A 32 -3.27 6.32 -4.02
CA ARG A 32 -2.14 5.87 -4.85
C ARG A 32 -0.96 6.84 -4.80
N ASP A 33 -1.25 8.10 -4.51
CA ASP A 33 -0.27 9.17 -4.47
C ASP A 33 -0.15 9.75 -3.06
N ARG A 34 1.08 10.12 -2.69
CA ARG A 34 1.39 10.68 -1.36
C ARG A 34 0.75 12.04 -1.17
N HIS A 35 0.86 12.90 -2.19
CA HIS A 35 0.37 14.28 -2.13
C HIS A 35 -1.15 14.32 -1.99
N GLU A 36 -1.87 13.45 -2.72
CA GLU A 36 -3.32 13.30 -2.54
C GLU A 36 -3.68 12.91 -1.10
N ALA A 37 -2.92 11.99 -0.49
CA ALA A 37 -3.16 11.56 0.88
C ALA A 37 -2.83 12.66 1.91
N GLU A 38 -1.79 13.44 1.68
CA GLU A 38 -1.44 14.60 2.50
C GLU A 38 -2.53 15.67 2.45
N LEU A 39 -3.02 15.99 1.24
CA LEU A 39 -4.15 16.92 1.05
C LEU A 39 -5.42 16.43 1.77
N TYR A 40 -5.69 15.13 1.72
CA TYR A 40 -6.81 14.53 2.44
C TYR A 40 -6.68 14.73 3.96
N ILE A 41 -5.51 14.44 4.55
CA ILE A 41 -5.25 14.68 5.98
C ILE A 41 -5.40 16.18 6.32
N HIS A 42 -4.91 17.07 5.46
CA HIS A 42 -5.07 18.51 5.64
C HIS A 42 -6.54 18.95 5.65
N ALA A 43 -7.38 18.37 4.79
CA ALA A 43 -8.81 18.61 4.78
C ALA A 43 -9.48 18.07 6.07
N GLN A 44 -9.13 16.85 6.49
CA GLN A 44 -9.67 16.24 7.72
C GLN A 44 -9.33 17.06 8.98
N ARG A 45 -8.14 17.66 9.04
CA ARG A 45 -7.73 18.57 10.12
C ARG A 45 -8.56 19.86 10.20
N ARG A 46 -9.15 20.30 9.09
CA ARG A 46 -9.99 21.50 9.02
C ARG A 46 -11.47 21.19 9.22
N GLY A 47 -11.84 19.91 9.30
CA GLY A 47 -13.22 19.47 9.47
C GLY A 47 -13.73 19.62 10.90
N PRO A 48 -15.06 19.58 11.11
CA PRO A 48 -15.69 19.74 12.42
C PRO A 48 -15.42 18.58 13.40
N ARG A 49 -14.91 17.44 12.92
CA ARG A 49 -14.56 16.26 13.72
C ARG A 49 -13.09 15.87 13.50
N ALA A 50 -12.19 16.84 13.63
CA ALA A 50 -10.77 16.56 13.51
C ALA A 50 -10.29 15.63 14.66
N ALA A 51 -9.58 14.56 14.31
CA ALA A 51 -8.91 13.72 15.29
C ALA A 51 -7.73 14.44 15.97
N MET A 52 -7.33 13.96 17.15
CA MET A 52 -6.21 14.52 17.92
C MET A 52 -4.87 14.45 17.18
N ALA A 53 -4.68 13.39 16.39
CA ALA A 53 -3.49 13.22 15.58
C ALA A 53 -3.82 12.46 14.29
N TYR A 54 -3.00 12.71 13.27
CA TYR A 54 -3.05 12.02 11.99
C TYR A 54 -1.65 11.60 11.59
N ARG A 55 -1.54 10.45 10.93
CA ARG A 55 -0.31 9.98 10.30
C ARG A 55 -0.60 9.42 8.92
N LEU A 56 0.45 9.33 8.10
CA LEU A 56 0.38 8.76 6.77
C LEU A 56 1.30 7.54 6.70
N VAL A 57 0.72 6.38 6.40
CA VAL A 57 1.46 5.11 6.29
C VAL A 57 1.64 4.75 4.82
N HIS A 58 2.84 4.35 4.45
CA HIS A 58 3.12 3.81 3.12
C HIS A 58 3.04 2.29 3.16
N GLU A 59 2.04 1.73 2.50
CA GLU A 59 1.90 0.30 2.25
C GLU A 59 2.45 0.01 0.86
N PHE A 60 3.53 -0.77 0.81
CA PHE A 60 4.08 -1.29 -0.43
C PHE A 60 3.79 -2.79 -0.51
N THR A 61 3.08 -3.18 -1.55
CA THR A 61 2.80 -4.58 -1.84
C THR A 61 3.57 -5.01 -3.09
N ASP A 62 4.60 -5.83 -2.90
CA ASP A 62 5.32 -6.53 -3.96
C ASP A 62 4.88 -7.99 -3.96
N TYR A 63 4.01 -8.38 -4.88
CA TYR A 63 3.68 -9.78 -5.09
C TYR A 63 3.95 -10.12 -6.56
N GLU A 64 4.92 -11.00 -6.80
CA GLU A 64 5.01 -11.75 -8.05
C GLU A 64 4.00 -12.92 -8.02
N VAL A 65 2.86 -12.79 -8.71
CA VAL A 65 1.97 -13.93 -8.92
C VAL A 65 2.48 -14.74 -10.12
N LEU A 66 3.34 -15.72 -9.86
CA LEU A 66 3.66 -16.76 -10.83
C LEU A 66 2.50 -17.76 -10.87
N ARG A 67 1.62 -17.64 -11.86
CA ARG A 67 0.66 -18.72 -12.16
C ARG A 67 1.41 -19.83 -12.90
N VAL A 68 1.83 -20.86 -12.16
CA VAL A 68 2.42 -22.08 -12.73
C VAL A 68 1.30 -23.06 -13.07
N TRP A 69 1.16 -23.42 -14.35
CA TRP A 69 0.44 -24.62 -14.76
C TRP A 69 1.49 -25.68 -15.11
N GLY A 70 1.69 -26.67 -14.22
CA GLY A 70 2.72 -27.70 -14.30
C GLY A 70 3.43 -27.94 -12.97
N THR A 71 4.36 -28.89 -12.90
CA THR A 71 5.13 -29.17 -11.67
C THR A 71 6.04 -27.97 -11.35
N PRO A 72 5.88 -27.31 -10.19
CA PRO A 72 6.65 -26.12 -9.86
C PRO A 72 8.12 -26.47 -9.68
N VAL A 73 8.99 -25.84 -10.47
CA VAL A 73 10.44 -25.85 -10.23
C VAL A 73 10.73 -24.71 -9.26
N ARG A 74 11.30 -25.05 -8.10
CA ARG A 74 11.70 -24.07 -7.09
C ARG A 74 12.85 -23.24 -7.66
N VAL A 75 12.59 -21.97 -7.95
CA VAL A 75 13.62 -20.96 -8.19
C VAL A 75 13.83 -20.24 -6.87
N ASP A 76 15.01 -20.41 -6.27
CA ASP A 76 15.43 -19.58 -5.15
C ASP A 76 15.62 -18.15 -5.69
N ILE A 77 14.74 -17.25 -5.26
CA ILE A 77 14.88 -15.82 -5.50
C ILE A 77 15.92 -15.35 -4.48
N GLU A 78 17.19 -15.30 -4.88
CA GLU A 78 18.20 -14.67 -4.03
C GLU A 78 17.84 -13.19 -3.84
N PRO A 79 17.75 -12.70 -2.59
CA PRO A 79 17.53 -11.28 -2.36
C PRO A 79 18.76 -10.50 -2.84
N LEU A 80 18.54 -9.47 -3.66
CA LEU A 80 19.56 -8.47 -3.97
C LEU A 80 20.22 -8.01 -2.65
N GLY A 81 21.50 -8.34 -2.50
CA GLY A 81 22.32 -7.99 -1.35
C GLY A 81 23.81 -7.95 -1.69
N ASN A 82 24.31 -6.73 -1.96
CA ASN A 82 25.69 -6.25 -1.88
C ASN A 82 26.79 -6.89 -2.77
N LEU A 83 27.12 -6.21 -3.88
CA LEU A 83 28.26 -5.27 -3.97
C LEU A 83 28.08 -4.30 -5.15
#